data_AF-A0AAW8ATC3-F1
#
_entry.id   AF-A0AAW8ATC3-F1
#
_cell.length_a   1.000
_cell.length_b   1.000
_cell.length_c   1.000
_cell.angle_alpha   90.00
_cell.angle_beta   90.00
_cell.angle_gamma   90.00
#
_symmetry.space_group_name_H-M   'P 1'
#
loop_
_entity.id
_entity.type
_entity.pdbx_description
1 polymer ?
#
loop_
_entity_poly.entity_id
_entity_poly.type
_entity_poly.pdbx_seq_one_letter_code
_entity_poly.pdbx_strand_id
1 'polypeptide(L)' 'MKNINQIATTTGLTGTPGLIIMPLNGATEDNTTVFFGMTEAENIQQAINKAQGK' A
#
# COMPACT_ATOMS: atom_id res chain seq x y z
N MET A 1 -13.01 14.82 -14.93
CA MET A 1 -12.84 13.65 -14.05
C MET A 1 -11.40 13.19 -14.19
N LYS A 2 -10.58 13.23 -13.14
CA LYS A 2 -9.19 12.74 -13.19
C LYS A 2 -9.26 11.23 -13.49
N ASN A 3 -8.60 10.84 -14.56
CA ASN A 3 -8.64 9.50 -15.13
C ASN A 3 -7.96 8.54 -14.14
N ILE A 4 -8.69 7.60 -13.56
CA ILE A 4 -8.17 6.63 -12.57
C ILE A 4 -6.94 5.88 -13.11
N ASN A 5 -6.90 5.65 -14.42
CA ASN A 5 -5.75 5.07 -15.12
C ASN A 5 -4.46 5.87 -14.90
N GLN A 6 -4.55 7.20 -14.83
CA GLN A 6 -3.39 8.07 -14.62
C GLN A 6 -2.80 7.93 -13.20
N ILE A 7 -3.63 7.59 -12.22
CA ILE A 7 -3.20 7.29 -10.85
C ILE A 7 -2.45 5.96 -10.82
N ALA A 8 -2.99 4.93 -11.46
CA ALA A 8 -2.40 3.59 -11.53
C ALA A 8 -1.05 3.56 -12.27
N THR A 9 -0.91 4.30 -13.37
CA THR A 9 0.35 4.35 -14.13
C THR A 9 1.46 5.11 -13.39
N THR A 10 1.12 6.17 -12.65
CA THR A 10 2.12 6.98 -11.92
C THR A 10 2.67 6.26 -10.68
N THR A 11 1.96 5.26 -10.16
CA THR A 11 2.35 4.50 -8.94
C THR A 11 3.25 3.29 -9.23
N GLY A 12 3.70 3.07 -10.47
CA GLY A 12 4.63 1.99 -10.79
C GLY A 12 4.05 0.58 -10.60
N LEU A 13 2.71 0.47 -10.51
CA LEU A 13 1.98 -0.78 -10.41
C LEU A 13 1.98 -1.47 -11.78
N THR A 14 3.10 -2.08 -12.16
CA THR A 14 3.28 -2.75 -13.45
C THR A 14 2.57 -4.12 -13.53
N GLY A 15 1.90 -4.54 -12.46
CA GLY A 15 1.00 -5.69 -12.42
C GLY A 15 0.05 -5.59 -11.23
N THR A 16 -1.24 -5.55 -11.48
CA THR A 16 -2.28 -5.67 -10.44
C THR A 16 -2.38 -7.11 -9.95
N PRO A 17 -2.60 -7.34 -8.66
CA PRO A 17 -2.92 -6.35 -7.62
C PRO A 17 -1.67 -5.71 -7.00
N GLY A 18 -1.77 -4.45 -6.55
CA GLY A 18 -0.84 -3.90 -5.58
C GLY A 18 -1.58 -3.38 -4.36
N LEU A 19 -0.90 -3.42 -3.21
CA LEU A 19 -1.49 -3.18 -1.91
C LEU A 19 -0.72 -2.06 -1.19
N ILE A 20 -1.44 -1.07 -0.69
CA ILE A 20 -0.89 0.00 0.15
C ILE A 20 -1.58 -0.11 1.51
N ILE A 21 -0.79 -0.25 2.57
CA ILE A 21 -1.26 -0.36 3.95
C ILE A 21 -0.64 0.80 4.74
N MET A 22 -1.50 1.62 5.35
CA MET A 22 -1.13 2.87 6.01
C MET A 22 -2.18 3.22 7.09
N PRO A 23 -1.83 4.02 8.11
CA PRO A 23 -2.80 4.50 9.09
C PRO A 23 -3.80 5.48 8.47
N LEU A 24 -4.98 5.61 9.09
CA LEU A 24 -6.01 6.55 8.66
C LEU A 24 -5.56 8.02 8.75
N ASN A 25 -4.73 8.34 9.74
CA ASN A 25 -4.19 9.68 9.99
C ASN A 25 -2.67 9.60 10.25
N GLY A 26 -1.93 10.62 9.82
CA GLY A 26 -0.49 10.72 10.12
C GLY A 26 0.37 9.67 9.42
N ALA A 27 0.02 9.30 8.18
CA ALA A 27 0.84 8.40 7.39
C ALA A 27 2.21 9.02 7.09
N THR A 28 3.26 8.25 7.32
CA THR A 28 4.67 8.55 7.05
C THR A 28 5.30 7.37 6.30
N GLU A 29 6.51 7.56 5.79
CA GLU A 29 7.26 6.45 5.16
C GLU A 29 7.52 5.31 6.16
N ASP A 30 7.71 5.65 7.44
CA ASP A 30 7.99 4.69 8.51
C ASP A 30 6.79 3.83 8.90
N ASN A 31 5.56 4.26 8.65
CA ASN A 31 4.34 3.52 9.00
C ASN A 31 3.49 3.13 7.77
N THR A 32 4.06 3.30 6.57
CA THR A 32 3.44 2.89 5.30
C THR A 32 4.15 1.67 4.74
N THR A 33 3.39 0.76 4.14
CA THR A 33 3.91 -0.41 3.41
C THR A 33 3.26 -0.48 2.04
N VAL A 34 4.08 -0.74 1.02
CA VAL A 34 3.65 -0.89 -0.37
C VAL A 34 4.10 -2.25 -0.89
N PHE A 35 3.16 -3.04 -1.39
CA PHE A 35 3.42 -4.29 -2.09
C PHE A 35 3.10 -4.14 -3.57
N PHE A 36 4.08 -4.45 -4.42
CA PHE A 36 3.91 -4.53 -5.88
C PHE A 36 3.59 -5.99 -6.24
N GLY A 37 2.32 -6.37 -6.23
CA GLY A 37 1.89 -7.75 -6.41
C GLY A 37 1.05 -8.26 -5.23
N MET A 38 0.53 -9.49 -5.39
CA MET A 38 -0.07 -10.21 -4.28
C MET A 38 1.01 -10.65 -3.30
N THR A 39 0.68 -10.66 -2.02
CA THR A 39 1.57 -11.10 -0.94
C THR A 39 0.82 -12.05 0.00
N GLU A 40 1.55 -12.79 0.81
CA GLU A 40 0.99 -13.68 1.83
C GLU A 40 0.27 -12.92 2.94
N ALA A 41 -0.73 -13.56 3.56
CA ALA A 41 -1.54 -12.97 4.62
C ALA A 41 -0.73 -12.50 5.84
N GLU A 42 0.36 -13.21 6.16
CA GLU A 42 1.26 -12.82 7.25
C GLU A 42 1.92 -11.46 6.99
N ASN A 43 2.38 -11.21 5.76
CA ASN A 43 2.98 -9.93 5.37
C ASN A 43 1.96 -8.79 5.45
N ILE A 44 0.69 -9.07 5.11
CA ILE A 44 -0.41 -8.11 5.27
C ILE A 44 -0.61 -7.79 6.76
N GLN A 45 -0.64 -8.80 7.62
CA GLN A 45 -0.84 -8.60 9.06
C GLN A 45 0.32 -7.82 9.70
N GLN A 46 1.57 -8.10 9.29
CA GLN A 46 2.74 -7.34 9.73
C GLN A 46 2.67 -5.88 9.29
N ALA A 47 2.24 -5.63 8.04
CA ALA A 47 2.05 -4.27 7.53
C ALA A 47 0.93 -3.51 8.27
N ILE A 48 -0.15 -4.20 8.66
CA ILE A 48 -1.21 -3.62 9.50
C ILE A 48 -0.66 -3.25 10.88
N ASN A 49 0.13 -4.12 11.51
CA ASN A 49 0.74 -3.83 12.81
C ASN A 49 1.67 -2.61 12.73
N LYS A 50 2.53 -2.57 11.70
CA LYS A 50 3.40 -1.42 11.40
C LYS A 50 2.59 -0.13 11.24
N ALA A 51 1.50 -0.16 10.48
CA ALA A 51 0.62 0.99 10.31
C ALA A 51 -0.07 1.43 11.61
N GLN A 52 -0.30 0.52 12.54
CA GLN A 52 -0.83 0.82 13.88
C GLN A 52 0.25 1.28 14.87
N GLY A 53 1.53 1.26 14.50
CA GLY A 53 2.65 1.53 15.41
C GLY A 53 2.88 0.42 16.43
N LYS A 54 2.58 -0.83 16.07
CA LYS A 54 2.76 -2.04 16.89
C LYS A 54 3.88 -2.93 16.36
#